data_AF-A0A817KAU4-F1
#
_entry.id   AF-A0A817KAU4-F1
#
_cell.length_a   1.000
_cell.length_b   1.000
_cell.length_c   1.000
_cell.angle_alpha   90.00
_cell.angle_beta   90.00
_cell.angle_gamma   90.00
#
_symmetry.space_group_name_H-M   'P 1'
#
loop_
_entity.id
_entity.type
_entity.pdbx_description
1 polymer ?
#
loop_
_entity_poly.entity_id
_entity_poly.type
_entity_poly.pdbx_seq_one_letter_code
_entity_poly.pdbx_strand_id
1 'polypeptide(L)'
;MSTKSQGIQPRSLTQEIKLNNKRDQRQIFSKYLSSIPTQAELNSKLDSNHSYSKRFKTLIIIYSTIISSFIFVAIAISIYLLIHVMETTIIGTTISNPLHTSYHVTLDSSDSLYISDSDNHRVQKYLKGASSETQIAGSTDQSKGKTVASVTGTSSNSANLLNTPFSVALDTQRNLYVADMANSRIQQFI
;
A
#
# COMPACT_ATOMS: atom_id res chain seq x y z
N MET A 1 50.85 -12.72 -55.74
CA MET A 1 49.62 -11.94 -56.03
C MET A 1 49.71 -10.63 -55.29
N SER A 2 49.88 -9.51 -56.00
CA SER A 2 50.00 -8.16 -55.44
C SER A 2 48.97 -7.27 -56.15
N THR A 3 47.97 -6.79 -55.41
CA THR A 3 46.89 -5.93 -55.92
C THR A 3 47.24 -4.48 -55.65
N LYS A 4 47.52 -3.72 -56.71
CA LYS A 4 47.76 -2.27 -56.65
C LYS A 4 46.45 -1.52 -56.36
N SER A 5 46.48 -0.73 -55.29
CA SER A 5 45.50 0.30 -54.93
C SER A 5 45.45 1.40 -56.00
N GLN A 6 44.27 1.64 -56.59
CA GLN A 6 44.02 2.83 -57.40
C GLN A 6 43.40 3.92 -56.52
N GLY A 7 44.17 4.96 -56.26
CA GLY A 7 43.73 6.15 -55.55
C GLY A 7 42.74 6.97 -56.36
N ILE A 8 41.58 7.24 -55.77
CA ILE A 8 40.58 8.17 -56.30
C ILE A 8 41.03 9.58 -55.94
N GLN A 9 41.45 10.36 -56.94
CA GLN A 9 41.75 11.78 -56.76
C GLN A 9 40.44 12.57 -56.58
N PRO A 10 40.34 13.49 -55.60
CA PRO A 10 39.14 14.31 -55.41
C PRO A 10 38.95 15.27 -56.59
N ARG A 11 37.73 15.28 -57.12
CA ARG A 11 37.27 16.13 -58.23
C ARG A 11 37.37 17.60 -57.83
N SER A 12 38.34 18.33 -58.39
CA SER A 12 38.46 19.78 -58.29
C SER A 12 37.16 20.44 -58.80
N LEU A 13 36.45 21.13 -57.91
CA LEU A 13 35.13 21.73 -58.17
C LEU A 13 35.19 23.25 -58.00
N THR A 14 36.22 23.87 -58.57
CA THR A 14 36.31 25.34 -58.69
C THR A 14 36.52 25.71 -60.15
N GLN A 15 35.46 25.59 -60.95
CA GLN A 15 35.33 26.42 -62.16
C GLN A 15 34.89 27.82 -61.71
N GLU A 16 35.87 28.71 -61.57
CA GLU A 16 35.61 30.13 -61.38
C GLU A 16 35.05 30.70 -62.69
N ILE A 17 33.73 30.80 -62.80
CA ILE A 17 33.07 31.36 -63.99
C ILE A 17 33.34 32.88 -64.00
N LYS A 18 34.35 33.33 -64.74
CA LYS A 18 34.55 34.75 -65.05
C LYS A 18 33.43 35.22 -65.98
N LEU A 19 32.38 35.79 -65.39
CA LEU A 19 31.23 36.33 -66.12
C LEU A 19 31.59 37.70 -66.71
N ASN A 20 31.95 37.72 -67.99
CA ASN A 20 32.50 38.90 -68.68
C ASN A 20 31.44 39.94 -69.13
N ASN A 21 30.14 39.71 -68.89
CA ASN A 21 29.09 40.66 -69.28
C ASN A 21 27.98 40.79 -68.21
N LYS A 22 27.51 42.03 -68.00
CA LYS A 22 26.42 42.39 -67.07
C LYS A 22 25.12 41.62 -67.32
N ARG A 23 24.84 41.17 -68.56
CA ARG A 23 23.64 40.37 -68.85
C ARG A 23 23.68 38.99 -68.18
N ASP A 24 24.81 38.30 -68.25
CA ASP A 24 24.95 36.95 -67.69
C ASP A 24 24.91 36.99 -66.17
N GLN A 25 25.54 38.01 -65.57
CA GLN A 25 25.45 38.27 -64.14
C GLN A 25 24.00 38.52 -63.68
N ARG A 26 23.21 39.27 -64.46
CA ARG A 26 21.78 39.52 -64.15
C ARG A 26 20.94 38.25 -64.25
N GLN A 27 21.16 37.40 -65.25
CA GLN A 27 20.40 36.15 -65.39
C GLN A 27 20.70 35.18 -64.26
N ILE A 28 21.96 35.04 -63.85
CA ILE A 28 22.35 34.19 -62.73
C ILE A 28 21.79 34.74 -61.41
N PHE A 29 21.89 36.05 -61.19
CA PHE A 29 21.33 36.68 -60.00
C PHE A 29 19.79 36.54 -59.95
N SER A 30 19.12 36.67 -61.09
CA SER A 30 17.67 36.44 -61.19
C SER A 30 17.30 34.99 -60.89
N LYS A 31 18.07 34.02 -61.38
CA LYS A 31 17.86 32.59 -61.12
C LYS A 31 18.14 32.24 -59.65
N TYR A 32 19.14 32.88 -59.05
CA TYR A 32 19.44 32.76 -57.63
C TYR A 32 18.29 33.32 -56.79
N LEU A 33 17.83 34.53 -57.09
CA LEU A 33 16.69 35.14 -56.41
C LEU A 33 15.41 34.30 -56.52
N SER A 34 15.14 33.71 -57.69
CA SER A 34 13.99 32.83 -57.88
C SER A 34 14.15 31.45 -57.22
N SER A 35 15.35 31.10 -56.78
CA SER A 35 15.62 29.86 -56.02
C SER A 35 15.50 30.04 -54.50
N ILE A 36 15.41 31.30 -54.05
CA ILE A 36 15.16 31.61 -52.64
C ILE A 36 13.68 31.30 -52.36
N PRO A 37 13.38 30.41 -51.40
CA PRO A 37 12.00 30.10 -51.04
C PRO A 37 11.27 31.36 -50.60
N THR A 38 10.04 31.52 -51.07
CA THR A 38 9.18 32.62 -50.63
C THR A 38 8.75 32.41 -49.17
N GLN A 39 8.39 33.50 -48.49
CA GLN A 39 7.87 33.43 -47.12
C GLN A 39 6.64 32.51 -47.03
N ALA A 40 5.81 32.46 -48.07
CA ALA A 40 4.65 31.58 -48.14
C ALA A 40 5.05 30.08 -48.21
N GLU A 41 6.10 29.73 -48.95
CA GLU A 41 6.63 28.36 -49.01
C GLU A 41 7.28 27.93 -47.70
N LEU A 42 7.97 28.86 -47.03
CA LEU A 42 8.53 28.63 -45.69
C LEU A 42 7.41 28.37 -44.66
N ASN A 43 6.34 29.17 -44.69
CA ASN A 43 5.20 29.02 -43.78
C ASN A 43 4.43 27.71 -44.05
N SER A 44 4.22 27.34 -45.32
CA SER A 44 3.62 26.05 -45.72
C SER A 44 4.41 24.84 -45.21
N LYS A 45 5.76 24.89 -45.29
CA LYS A 45 6.61 23.85 -44.69
C LYS A 45 6.52 23.82 -43.17
N LEU A 46 6.36 24.97 -42.52
CA LEU A 46 6.16 25.07 -41.07
C LEU A 46 4.84 24.40 -40.61
N ASP A 47 3.76 24.57 -41.38
CA ASP A 47 2.45 23.99 -41.08
C ASP A 47 2.45 22.45 -41.21
N SER A 48 3.24 21.90 -42.13
CA SER A 48 3.41 20.43 -42.24
C SER A 48 4.07 19.81 -40.99
N ASN A 49 4.92 20.57 -40.28
CA ASN A 49 5.52 20.16 -39.00
C ASN A 49 4.53 20.26 -37.82
N HIS A 50 3.41 20.96 -37.99
CA HIS A 50 2.37 21.09 -36.96
C HIS A 50 1.65 19.75 -36.70
N SER A 51 1.59 18.85 -37.70
CA SER A 51 1.07 17.49 -37.54
C SER A 51 2.01 16.61 -36.70
N TYR A 52 3.33 16.73 -36.93
CA TYR A 52 4.34 16.05 -36.12
C TYR A 52 4.32 16.53 -34.67
N SER A 53 4.21 17.85 -34.43
CA SER A 53 4.16 18.39 -33.07
C SER A 53 2.87 17.99 -32.32
N LYS A 54 1.73 17.87 -33.02
CA LYS A 54 0.49 17.33 -32.45
C LYS A 54 0.64 15.87 -32.05
N ARG A 55 1.14 15.01 -32.94
CA ARG A 55 1.39 13.58 -32.65
C ARG A 55 2.37 13.39 -31.50
N PHE A 56 3.42 14.20 -31.44
CA PHE A 56 4.40 14.18 -30.35
C PHE A 56 3.79 14.57 -29.00
N LYS A 57 2.97 15.63 -28.95
CA LYS A 57 2.23 16.02 -27.74
C LYS A 57 1.25 14.94 -27.29
N THR A 58 0.53 14.31 -28.23
CA THR A 58 -0.37 13.19 -27.93
C THR A 58 0.40 12.01 -27.33
N LEU A 59 1.57 11.66 -27.88
CA LEU A 59 2.41 10.60 -27.34
C LEU A 59 2.89 10.90 -25.92
N ILE A 60 3.31 12.13 -25.62
CA ILE A 60 3.73 12.54 -24.27
C ILE A 60 2.58 12.39 -23.27
N ILE A 61 1.36 12.79 -23.64
CA ILE A 61 0.17 12.67 -22.77
C ILE A 61 -0.15 11.19 -22.53
N ILE A 62 -0.12 10.35 -23.56
CA ILE A 62 -0.33 8.90 -23.42
C ILE A 62 0.73 8.29 -22.50
N TYR A 63 2.00 8.64 -22.69
CA TYR A 63 3.09 8.12 -21.85
C TYR A 63 2.95 8.57 -20.39
N SER A 64 2.62 9.85 -20.18
CA SER A 64 2.37 10.43 -18.85
C SER A 64 1.20 9.75 -18.12
N THR A 65 0.10 9.50 -18.82
CA THR A 65 -1.09 8.85 -18.25
C THR A 65 -0.87 7.37 -17.94
N ILE A 66 -0.10 6.66 -18.77
CA ILE A 66 0.31 5.29 -18.50
C ILE A 66 1.20 5.24 -17.25
N ILE A 67 2.23 6.08 -17.17
CA ILE A 67 3.15 6.12 -16.02
C ILE A 67 2.39 6.46 -14.73
N SER A 68 1.51 7.47 -14.75
CA SER A 68 0.75 7.84 -13.55
C SER A 68 -0.20 6.72 -13.08
N SER A 69 -0.79 5.97 -14.01
CA SER A 69 -1.60 4.79 -13.68
C SER A 69 -0.78 3.69 -13.00
N PHE A 70 0.43 3.39 -13.50
CA PHE A 70 1.33 2.41 -12.87
C PHE A 70 1.74 2.83 -11.46
N ILE A 71 2.06 4.11 -11.26
CA ILE A 71 2.41 4.66 -9.93
C ILE A 71 1.23 4.52 -8.97
N PHE A 72 0.01 4.85 -9.41
CA PHE A 72 -1.19 4.73 -8.60
C PHE A 72 -1.46 3.28 -8.17
N VAL A 73 -1.33 2.32 -9.09
CA VAL A 73 -1.49 0.89 -8.80
C VAL A 73 -0.41 0.40 -7.82
N ALA A 74 0.83 0.80 -8.00
CA ALA A 74 1.93 0.43 -7.10
C ALA A 74 1.71 0.97 -5.67
N ILE A 75 1.22 2.21 -5.54
CA ILE A 75 0.85 2.81 -4.25
C ILE A 75 -0.33 2.06 -3.62
N ALA A 76 -1.37 1.77 -4.40
CA ALA A 76 -2.54 1.03 -3.91
C ALA A 76 -2.17 -0.37 -3.39
N ILE A 77 -1.32 -1.11 -4.11
CA ILE A 77 -0.79 -2.40 -3.68
C ILE A 77 0.05 -2.25 -2.41
N SER A 78 0.91 -1.25 -2.34
CA SER A 78 1.75 -1.00 -1.16
C SER A 78 0.92 -0.68 0.08
N ILE A 79 -0.13 0.14 -0.06
CA ILE A 79 -1.09 0.45 1.02
C ILE A 79 -1.85 -0.80 1.43
N TYR A 80 -2.34 -1.60 0.47
CA TYR A 80 -3.03 -2.85 0.77
C TYR A 80 -2.13 -3.83 1.55
N LEU A 81 -0.90 -4.02 1.10
CA LEU A 81 0.08 -4.87 1.79
C LEU A 81 0.40 -4.33 3.17
N LEU A 82 0.54 -3.01 3.33
CA LEU A 82 0.77 -2.39 4.63
C LEU A 82 -0.41 -2.64 5.57
N ILE A 83 -1.65 -2.38 5.14
CA ILE A 83 -2.85 -2.64 5.94
C ILE A 83 -2.91 -4.11 6.34
N HIS A 84 -2.68 -5.02 5.41
CA HIS A 84 -2.70 -6.46 5.67
C HIS A 84 -1.59 -6.91 6.63
N VAL A 85 -0.37 -6.35 6.52
CA VAL A 85 0.73 -6.59 7.44
C VAL A 85 0.40 -6.05 8.84
N MET A 86 -0.22 -4.88 8.94
CA MET A 86 -0.61 -4.31 10.23
C MET A 86 -1.74 -5.11 10.89
N GLU A 87 -2.75 -5.54 10.14
CA GLU A 87 -3.81 -6.42 10.65
C GLU A 87 -3.24 -7.77 11.12
N THR A 88 -2.37 -8.40 10.33
CA THR A 88 -1.76 -9.68 10.70
C THR A 88 -0.74 -9.55 11.84
N THR A 89 -0.05 -8.43 11.98
CA THR A 89 0.87 -8.18 13.11
C THR A 89 0.12 -7.86 14.39
N ILE A 90 -0.99 -7.11 14.32
CA ILE A 90 -1.83 -6.80 15.47
C ILE A 90 -2.61 -8.05 15.94
N ILE A 91 -3.02 -8.92 15.01
CA ILE A 91 -3.74 -10.16 15.32
C ILE A 91 -2.77 -11.33 15.61
N GLY A 92 -1.51 -11.23 15.17
CA GLY A 92 -0.48 -12.29 15.22
C GLY A 92 0.57 -12.16 16.31
N THR A 93 0.54 -11.13 17.15
CA THR A 93 1.32 -11.19 18.40
C THR A 93 0.65 -12.22 19.30
N THR A 94 1.22 -13.43 19.33
CA THR A 94 0.94 -14.42 20.37
C THR A 94 1.48 -13.90 21.69
N ILE A 95 0.80 -12.92 22.29
CA ILE A 95 0.81 -12.80 23.74
C ILE A 95 0.24 -14.12 24.21
N SER A 96 1.10 -14.98 24.75
CA SER A 96 0.65 -16.08 25.59
C SER A 96 -0.40 -15.49 26.52
N ASN A 97 -1.60 -16.07 26.55
CA ASN A 97 -2.67 -15.63 27.42
C ASN A 97 -2.84 -16.62 28.59
N PRO A 98 -1.78 -16.94 29.37
CA PRO A 98 -1.87 -17.93 30.41
C PRO A 98 -2.80 -17.44 31.51
N LEU A 99 -3.51 -18.38 32.11
CA LEU A 99 -4.14 -18.18 33.40
C LEU A 99 -3.03 -18.06 34.46
N HIS A 100 -3.20 -17.18 35.44
CA HIS A 100 -2.25 -16.97 36.53
C HIS A 100 -2.98 -16.94 37.87
N THR A 101 -2.71 -17.96 38.68
CA THR A 101 -3.30 -18.16 40.02
C THR A 101 -4.83 -18.11 39.99
N SER A 102 -5.45 -19.03 39.24
CA SER A 102 -6.91 -19.13 39.17
C SER A 102 -7.50 -19.78 40.42
N TYR A 103 -8.48 -19.12 41.05
CA TYR A 103 -9.09 -19.60 42.29
C TYR A 103 -10.45 -20.28 42.12
N HIS A 104 -11.25 -19.88 41.13
CA HIS A 104 -12.60 -20.40 40.95
C HIS A 104 -13.02 -20.48 39.49
N VAL A 105 -13.97 -21.37 39.23
CA VAL A 105 -14.53 -21.60 37.91
C VAL A 105 -16.02 -21.89 37.99
N THR A 106 -16.78 -21.44 37.00
CA THR A 106 -18.21 -21.76 36.84
C THR A 106 -18.57 -22.01 35.39
N LEU A 107 -19.74 -22.61 35.15
CA LEU A 107 -20.26 -22.88 33.81
C LEU A 107 -21.54 -22.07 33.55
N ASP A 108 -21.73 -21.63 32.31
CA ASP A 108 -23.04 -21.18 31.84
C ASP A 108 -23.90 -22.36 31.34
N SER A 109 -25.16 -22.09 31.00
CA SER A 109 -26.10 -23.10 30.45
C SER A 109 -25.71 -23.68 29.09
N SER A 110 -24.67 -23.13 28.46
CA SER A 110 -24.08 -23.62 27.20
C SER A 110 -22.75 -24.36 27.44
N ASP A 111 -22.42 -24.69 28.69
CA ASP A 111 -21.16 -25.27 29.14
C ASP A 111 -19.91 -24.42 28.80
N SER A 112 -20.07 -23.10 28.69
CA SER A 112 -18.92 -22.20 28.62
C SER A 112 -18.32 -22.00 30.01
N LEU A 113 -17.01 -22.10 30.10
CA LEU A 113 -16.24 -21.99 31.33
C LEU A 113 -15.91 -20.53 31.63
N TYR A 114 -16.15 -20.08 32.85
CA TYR A 114 -15.77 -18.76 33.35
C TYR A 114 -14.79 -18.95 34.50
N ILE A 115 -13.57 -18.42 34.38
CA ILE A 115 -12.47 -18.61 35.32
C ILE A 115 -12.08 -17.27 35.93
N SER A 116 -11.96 -17.19 37.26
CA SER A 116 -11.27 -16.08 37.92
C SER A 116 -9.77 -16.21 37.69
N ASP A 117 -9.18 -15.21 37.03
CA ASP A 117 -7.76 -15.18 36.68
C ASP A 117 -7.10 -14.09 37.52
N SER A 118 -6.77 -14.46 38.75
CA SER A 118 -6.71 -13.53 39.88
C SER A 118 -5.51 -12.59 39.81
N ASP A 119 -4.35 -13.13 39.47
CA ASP A 119 -3.14 -12.31 39.33
C ASP A 119 -3.13 -11.51 38.03
N ASN A 120 -3.92 -11.93 37.03
CA ASN A 120 -4.19 -11.12 35.85
C ASN A 120 -5.34 -10.13 36.06
N HIS A 121 -5.94 -10.09 37.25
CA HIS A 121 -6.99 -9.16 37.65
C HIS A 121 -8.20 -9.14 36.70
N ARG A 122 -8.61 -10.32 36.22
CA ARG A 122 -9.67 -10.45 35.21
C ARG A 122 -10.51 -11.72 35.39
N VAL A 123 -11.56 -11.83 34.58
CA VAL A 123 -12.30 -13.09 34.38
C VAL A 123 -12.20 -13.49 32.91
N GLN A 124 -11.84 -14.75 32.67
CA GLN A 124 -11.75 -15.32 31.32
C GLN A 124 -12.90 -16.28 31.05
N LYS A 125 -13.44 -16.23 29.83
CA LYS A 125 -14.46 -17.16 29.32
C LYS A 125 -13.87 -18.05 28.24
N TYR A 126 -14.07 -19.36 28.35
CA TYR A 126 -13.75 -20.35 27.33
C TYR A 126 -15.05 -21.02 26.87
N LEU A 127 -15.21 -21.22 25.56
CA LEU A 127 -16.37 -21.95 25.07
C LEU A 127 -16.17 -23.45 25.24
N LYS A 128 -17.29 -24.19 25.29
CA LYS A 128 -17.27 -25.65 25.31
C LYS A 128 -16.43 -26.18 24.14
N GLY A 129 -15.45 -27.02 24.44
CA GLY A 129 -14.57 -27.62 23.42
C GLY A 129 -13.40 -26.73 22.97
N ALA A 130 -13.15 -25.60 23.64
CA ALA A 130 -11.92 -24.83 23.43
C ALA A 130 -10.68 -25.69 23.76
N SER A 131 -9.84 -25.96 22.75
CA SER A 131 -8.53 -26.58 22.92
C SER A 131 -7.41 -25.55 22.73
N SER A 132 -6.27 -25.75 23.40
CA SER A 132 -5.13 -24.81 23.34
C SER A 132 -4.41 -24.78 21.97
N GLU A 133 -4.81 -25.60 21.00
CA GLU A 133 -3.89 -26.01 19.91
C GLU A 133 -4.31 -25.66 18.47
N THR A 134 -5.46 -25.03 18.21
CA THR A 134 -5.86 -24.81 16.79
C THR A 134 -6.07 -23.33 16.45
N GLN A 135 -4.97 -22.67 16.12
CA GLN A 135 -4.98 -21.35 15.49
C GLN A 135 -5.41 -21.51 14.01
N ILE A 136 -6.71 -21.38 13.72
CA ILE A 136 -7.18 -21.22 12.33
C ILE A 136 -7.25 -19.72 12.04
N ALA A 137 -6.35 -19.24 11.19
CA ALA A 137 -6.37 -17.87 10.69
C ALA A 137 -7.73 -17.55 10.04
N GLY A 138 -8.40 -16.50 10.52
CA GLY A 138 -9.71 -16.08 10.04
C GLY A 138 -10.92 -16.61 10.82
N SER A 139 -10.71 -17.46 11.84
CA SER A 139 -11.75 -17.83 12.80
C SER A 139 -11.75 -16.86 13.99
N THR A 140 -12.92 -16.40 14.44
CA THR A 140 -13.06 -15.84 15.80
C THR A 140 -12.57 -16.90 16.76
N ASP A 141 -11.35 -16.76 17.27
CA ASP A 141 -10.55 -17.79 17.95
C ASP A 141 -11.23 -18.27 19.26
N GLN A 142 -12.26 -19.12 19.12
CA GLN A 142 -13.06 -19.68 20.21
C GLN A 142 -12.23 -20.61 21.13
N SER A 143 -11.03 -20.99 20.66
CA SER A 143 -10.03 -21.80 21.37
C SER A 143 -9.28 -21.03 22.45
N LYS A 144 -9.29 -19.69 22.41
CA LYS A 144 -8.59 -18.85 23.39
C LYS A 144 -9.57 -18.23 24.39
N GLY A 145 -9.14 -18.17 25.65
CA GLY A 145 -9.88 -17.48 26.70
C GLY A 145 -10.14 -16.03 26.30
N LYS A 146 -11.40 -15.61 26.37
CA LYS A 146 -11.81 -14.22 26.16
C LYS A 146 -11.97 -13.53 27.51
N THR A 147 -11.29 -12.41 27.71
CA THR A 147 -11.56 -11.55 28.88
C THR A 147 -12.99 -11.02 28.80
N VAL A 148 -13.80 -11.32 29.82
CA VAL A 148 -15.21 -10.88 29.93
C VAL A 148 -15.44 -9.91 31.08
N ALA A 149 -14.46 -9.72 31.96
CA ALA A 149 -14.47 -8.71 33.00
C ALA A 149 -13.06 -8.16 33.25
N SER A 150 -12.95 -6.84 33.46
CA SER A 150 -11.71 -6.09 33.66
C SER A 150 -10.79 -6.02 32.44
N VAL A 151 -9.61 -5.42 32.64
CA VAL A 151 -8.50 -5.34 31.68
C VAL A 151 -7.34 -6.16 32.23
N THR A 152 -6.77 -7.03 31.39
CA THR A 152 -5.64 -7.89 31.76
C THR A 152 -4.51 -7.11 32.42
N GLY A 153 -4.06 -7.56 33.59
CA GLY A 153 -2.91 -7.01 34.31
C GLY A 153 -3.15 -5.62 34.91
N THR A 154 -4.38 -5.10 34.86
CA THR A 154 -4.71 -3.78 35.39
C THR A 154 -5.65 -3.92 36.59
N SER A 155 -5.14 -3.58 37.79
CA SER A 155 -5.94 -3.52 39.01
C SER A 155 -6.35 -2.10 39.41
N SER A 156 -7.60 -1.90 39.79
CA SER A 156 -8.10 -0.64 40.36
C SER A 156 -9.40 -0.90 41.13
N ASN A 157 -9.86 0.08 41.92
CA ASN A 157 -11.18 0.10 42.54
C ASN A 157 -12.27 0.72 41.63
N SER A 158 -11.94 1.09 40.39
CA SER A 158 -12.89 1.62 39.40
C SER A 158 -14.02 0.62 39.09
N ALA A 159 -15.17 1.11 38.64
CA ALA A 159 -16.38 0.30 38.43
C ALA A 159 -16.27 -0.76 37.31
N ASN A 160 -15.19 -0.77 36.54
CA ASN A 160 -14.95 -1.69 35.42
C ASN A 160 -13.64 -2.48 35.57
N LEU A 161 -12.93 -2.33 36.69
CA LEU A 161 -11.65 -2.98 36.95
C LEU A 161 -11.75 -3.84 38.21
N LEU A 162 -11.07 -4.97 38.17
CA LEU A 162 -10.99 -5.92 39.28
C LEU A 162 -9.62 -5.83 39.94
N ASN A 163 -9.52 -6.30 41.18
CA ASN A 163 -8.27 -6.46 41.90
C ASN A 163 -8.30 -7.80 42.65
N THR A 164 -7.53 -8.76 42.14
CA THR A 164 -7.45 -10.13 42.68
C THR A 164 -8.83 -10.79 42.82
N PRO A 165 -9.60 -10.96 41.73
CA PRO A 165 -10.92 -11.60 41.80
C PRO A 165 -10.78 -13.04 42.29
N PHE A 166 -11.54 -13.41 43.32
CA PHE A 166 -11.42 -14.73 43.95
C PHE A 166 -12.44 -15.72 43.38
N SER A 167 -13.72 -15.34 43.40
CA SER A 167 -14.83 -16.19 42.98
C SER A 167 -15.67 -15.55 41.88
N VAL A 168 -16.34 -16.39 41.11
CA VAL A 168 -17.24 -16.02 40.01
C VAL A 168 -18.52 -16.84 40.08
N ALA A 169 -19.66 -16.20 39.84
CA ALA A 169 -20.97 -16.83 39.75
C ALA A 169 -21.79 -16.22 38.62
N LEU A 170 -22.71 -17.00 38.07
CA LEU A 170 -23.64 -16.56 37.03
C LEU A 170 -25.07 -16.69 37.53
N ASP A 171 -25.93 -15.74 37.19
CA ASP A 171 -27.38 -15.92 37.34
C ASP A 171 -28.01 -16.57 36.09
N THR A 172 -29.34 -16.77 36.14
CA THR A 172 -30.11 -17.36 35.04
C THR A 172 -30.13 -16.50 33.77
N GLN A 173 -29.83 -15.20 33.88
CA GLN A 173 -29.72 -14.25 32.77
C GLN A 173 -28.28 -14.15 32.24
N ARG A 174 -27.34 -14.91 32.83
CA ARG A 174 -25.90 -14.90 32.54
C ARG A 174 -25.20 -13.62 32.96
N ASN A 175 -25.76 -12.86 33.90
CA ASN A 175 -25.03 -11.79 34.56
C ASN A 175 -23.91 -12.39 35.41
N LEU A 176 -22.72 -11.83 35.29
CA LEU A 176 -21.52 -12.31 35.98
C LEU A 176 -21.32 -11.55 37.28
N TYR A 177 -21.33 -12.27 38.39
CA TYR A 177 -20.99 -11.76 39.72
C TYR A 177 -19.58 -12.19 40.08
N VAL A 178 -18.73 -11.23 40.44
CA VAL A 178 -17.32 -11.45 40.78
C VAL A 178 -17.06 -10.99 42.20
N ALA A 179 -16.48 -11.87 43.02
CA ALA A 179 -15.93 -11.50 44.31
C ALA A 179 -14.56 -10.82 44.09
N ASP A 180 -14.56 -9.50 44.07
CA ASP A 180 -13.41 -8.63 43.83
C ASP A 180 -12.64 -8.42 45.15
N MET A 181 -11.88 -9.45 45.52
CA MET A 181 -11.42 -9.70 46.89
C MET A 181 -10.58 -8.55 47.46
N ALA A 182 -9.57 -8.07 46.73
CA ALA A 182 -8.70 -7.01 47.24
C ALA A 182 -9.40 -5.65 47.30
N ASN A 183 -10.50 -5.48 46.56
CA ASN A 183 -11.37 -4.31 46.66
C ASN A 183 -12.52 -4.49 47.67
N SER A 184 -12.60 -5.62 48.39
CA SER A 184 -13.62 -5.92 49.40
C SER A 184 -15.06 -5.72 48.92
N ARG A 185 -15.37 -6.13 47.67
CA ARG A 185 -16.71 -5.95 47.08
C ARG A 185 -17.15 -7.14 46.22
N ILE A 186 -18.45 -7.17 45.92
CA ILE A 186 -19.00 -7.95 44.82
C ILE A 186 -19.31 -7.01 43.67
N GLN A 187 -18.94 -7.39 42.45
CA GLN A 187 -19.21 -6.61 41.25
C GLN A 187 -19.99 -7.44 40.23
N GLN A 188 -21.03 -6.83 39.65
CA GLN A 188 -21.83 -7.42 38.59
C GLN A 188 -21.38 -6.87 37.24
N PHE A 189 -21.21 -7.75 36.26
CA PHE A 189 -20.97 -7.44 34.85
C PHE A 189 -22.15 -7.98 34.04
N ILE A 190 -22.70 -7.13 33.17
CA ILE A 190 -23.88 -7.37 32.33
C ILE A 190 -23.47 -7.33 30.86
#